data_AF-A0A535Z7Q7-F1
#
_entry.id   AF-A0A535Z7Q7-F1
#
_cell.length_a   1.000
_cell.length_b   1.000
_cell.length_c   1.000
_cell.angle_alpha   90.00
_cell.angle_beta   90.00
_cell.angle_gamma   90.00
#
_symmetry.space_group_name_H-M   'P 1'
#
loop_
_entity.id
_entity.type
_entity.pdbx_description
1 polymer ?
#
loop_
_entity_poly.entity_id
_entity_poly.type
_entity_poly.pdbx_seq_one_letter_code
_entity_poly.pdbx_strand_id
1 'polypeptide(L)'
;MSQAAQYAPAGPDQPATRPGRTRLFLVPLGIVVLLLAIPGGAYGFARNQLSEAQTSEAHGAYSQALSQYATVASVAGNPLAHPLLGELADQAHIGTAETHFLWGVQLTQQGKYTESEAQLRTAVRSGLTDWASRGNAALADLFNTWGQSLVASKHFQAGIDKYRQVAVFDPTGNLTASTDAGLATAYALFAQWYLQQQPIDYPNALTWYENLLKDYPGSLEAKAAQASALPQTLYNAGLAFVQQMRYQQARDAMSELVKNYPSTSWATQAAAALRANQPLSGQLILSDQTPTPVANRLVRIATHWKIVKAHTYDDSGGPIYSTSTDASGNFKVSMPPGQNYLVTWWDPSRKTFVTTFLSDNVPVNQVTINPLEPAHTTVATS
;
A
#
# COMPACT_ATOMS: atom_id res chain seq x y z
N MET A 1 4.81 12.46 28.84
CA MET A 1 5.15 13.40 29.92
C MET A 1 6.59 13.15 30.34
N SER A 2 7.51 14.04 29.94
CA SER A 2 8.86 14.28 30.48
C SER A 2 9.59 15.21 29.49
N GLN A 3 9.23 16.49 29.47
CA GLN A 3 9.90 17.64 30.12
C GLN A 3 11.27 18.01 29.51
N ALA A 4 11.31 19.25 29.01
CA ALA A 4 12.40 19.92 28.34
C ALA A 4 13.49 20.39 29.31
N ALA A 5 14.75 20.38 28.85
CA ALA A 5 15.88 20.94 29.58
C ALA A 5 15.88 22.47 29.49
N GLN A 6 16.00 23.11 30.65
CA GLN A 6 16.03 24.55 30.86
C GLN A 6 17.44 25.13 30.71
N TYR A 7 17.47 26.37 30.21
CA TYR A 7 18.61 27.27 30.10
C TYR A 7 18.98 27.92 31.45
N ALA A 8 20.27 28.14 31.71
CA ALA A 8 20.74 29.12 32.71
C ALA A 8 22.21 29.56 32.44
N PRO A 9 22.62 30.76 32.89
CA PRO A 9 23.52 31.67 32.16
C PRO A 9 24.96 31.76 32.71
N ALA A 10 25.78 32.53 31.99
CA ALA A 10 27.19 32.80 32.26
C ALA A 10 27.46 33.86 33.34
N GLY A 11 28.59 33.71 34.04
CA GLY A 11 29.36 34.76 34.73
C GLY A 11 30.21 34.21 35.89
N PRO A 12 31.22 34.94 36.42
CA PRO A 12 32.02 36.03 35.85
C PRO A 12 33.54 35.74 35.81
N ASP A 13 34.29 36.62 35.14
CA ASP A 13 35.75 36.61 34.96
C ASP A 13 36.58 36.85 36.23
N GLN A 14 37.79 36.25 36.27
CA GLN A 14 39.12 36.83 36.61
C GLN A 14 40.08 35.79 37.27
N PRO A 15 41.41 36.00 37.32
CA PRO A 15 42.31 36.59 36.33
C PRO A 15 43.64 35.81 36.12
N ALA A 16 44.26 36.10 34.97
CA ALA A 16 45.69 36.13 34.64
C ALA A 16 46.73 35.31 35.43
N THR A 17 47.38 34.38 34.72
CA THR A 17 48.84 34.17 34.83
C THR A 17 49.51 34.33 33.46
N ARG A 18 50.53 35.19 33.41
CA ARG A 18 51.45 35.46 32.29
C ARG A 18 52.87 35.21 32.83
N PRO A 19 53.91 35.11 32.00
CA PRO A 19 54.12 34.13 30.94
C PRO A 19 55.50 33.42 31.13
N GLY A 20 55.61 32.15 30.75
CA GLY A 20 56.85 31.38 30.92
C GLY A 20 57.27 30.67 29.65
N ARG A 21 58.18 31.30 28.90
CA ARG A 21 59.13 30.71 27.93
C ARG A 21 58.56 30.04 26.68
N THR A 22 58.56 30.84 25.61
CA THR A 22 59.18 30.52 24.31
C THR A 22 59.63 29.06 24.11
N ARG A 23 58.79 28.29 23.42
CA ARG A 23 59.24 27.25 22.51
C ARG A 23 58.75 27.62 21.12
N LEU A 24 59.69 28.13 20.33
CA LEU A 24 59.62 28.24 18.89
C LEU A 24 59.34 26.82 18.34
N PHE A 25 58.08 26.53 18.01
CA PHE A 25 57.78 25.53 17.00
C PHE A 25 57.48 26.28 15.72
N LEU A 26 58.55 26.45 14.94
CA LEU A 26 58.51 26.68 13.51
C LEU A 26 57.68 25.55 12.88
N VAL A 27 56.41 25.82 12.63
CA VAL A 27 55.67 25.15 11.57
C VAL A 27 56.24 25.73 10.27
N PRO A 28 56.75 24.92 9.32
CA PRO A 28 57.16 25.45 8.02
C PRO A 28 55.90 25.74 7.20
N LEU A 29 55.26 26.85 7.51
CA LEU A 29 54.35 27.58 6.64
C LEU A 29 55.27 28.42 5.75
N GLY A 30 55.80 27.83 4.67
CA GLY A 30 56.78 28.55 3.86
C GLY A 30 57.60 27.74 2.87
N ILE A 31 56.95 27.00 1.96
CA ILE A 31 57.46 26.83 0.57
C ILE A 31 56.26 26.90 -0.38
N VAL A 32 55.68 28.10 -0.50
CA VAL A 32 54.97 28.57 -1.71
C VAL A 32 55.85 29.63 -2.39
N VAL A 33 57.17 29.42 -2.33
CA VAL A 33 58.16 30.31 -2.94
C VAL A 33 58.58 29.72 -4.28
N LEU A 34 58.15 30.40 -5.34
CA LEU A 34 58.88 30.59 -6.59
C LEU A 34 59.44 29.33 -7.29
N LEU A 35 58.57 28.37 -7.64
CA LEU A 35 58.79 27.49 -8.80
C LEU A 35 57.64 27.59 -9.83
N LEU A 36 56.93 28.72 -9.83
CA LEU A 36 55.92 29.06 -10.85
C LEU A 36 56.50 30.00 -11.93
N ALA A 37 57.74 29.75 -12.34
CA ALA A 37 58.37 30.43 -13.48
C ALA A 37 58.94 29.44 -14.51
N ILE A 38 58.67 28.13 -14.37
CA ILE A 38 58.96 27.14 -15.41
C ILE A 38 57.69 26.29 -15.58
N PRO A 39 56.96 26.42 -16.71
CA PRO A 39 55.76 25.64 -16.99
C PRO A 39 55.90 24.13 -16.78
N GLY A 40 57.12 23.58 -16.89
CA GLY A 40 57.41 22.16 -16.70
C GLY A 40 57.27 21.65 -15.25
N GLY A 41 57.48 22.48 -14.22
CA GLY A 41 57.40 22.04 -12.82
C GLY A 41 55.96 21.81 -12.36
N ALA A 42 55.06 22.74 -12.69
CA ALA A 42 53.62 22.61 -12.42
C ALA A 42 53.00 21.46 -13.23
N TYR A 43 53.41 21.27 -14.49
CA TYR A 43 53.01 20.13 -15.32
C TYR A 43 53.45 18.79 -14.70
N GLY A 44 54.72 18.66 -14.30
CA GLY A 44 55.26 17.44 -13.70
C GLY A 44 54.56 17.06 -12.40
N PHE A 45 54.29 18.04 -11.53
CA PHE A 45 53.53 17.84 -10.30
C PHE A 45 52.07 17.42 -10.59
N ALA A 46 51.37 18.16 -11.46
CA ALA A 46 49.99 17.84 -11.82
C ALA A 46 49.86 16.45 -12.46
N ARG A 47 50.81 16.06 -13.32
CA ARG A 47 50.86 14.73 -13.93
C ARG A 47 51.13 13.63 -12.90
N ASN A 48 52.02 13.87 -11.93
CA ASN A 48 52.25 12.92 -10.84
C ASN A 48 50.97 12.74 -10.00
N GLN A 49 50.33 13.84 -9.59
CA GLN A 49 49.07 13.80 -8.85
C GLN A 49 47.95 13.09 -9.62
N LEU A 50 47.88 13.27 -10.95
CA LEU A 50 46.92 12.57 -11.79
C LEU A 50 47.18 11.06 -11.80
N SER A 51 48.43 10.64 -11.95
CA SER A 51 48.82 9.23 -11.89
C SER A 51 48.54 8.59 -10.53
N GLU A 52 48.76 9.34 -9.44
CA GLU A 52 48.42 8.88 -8.10
C GLU A 52 46.91 8.78 -7.90
N ALA A 53 46.12 9.72 -8.44
CA ALA A 53 44.66 9.69 -8.40
C ALA A 53 44.11 8.42 -9.07
N GLN A 54 44.59 8.11 -10.28
CA GLN A 54 44.24 6.90 -11.02
C GLN A 54 44.64 5.63 -10.26
N THR A 55 45.79 5.65 -9.59
CA THR A 55 46.23 4.53 -8.75
C THR A 55 45.30 4.35 -7.56
N SER A 56 44.98 5.43 -6.83
CA SER A 56 44.06 5.40 -5.69
C SER A 56 42.67 4.90 -6.10
N GLU A 57 42.15 5.38 -7.23
CA GLU A 57 40.87 4.94 -7.80
C GLU A 57 40.87 3.44 -8.12
N ALA A 58 41.92 2.94 -8.78
CA ALA A 58 42.07 1.51 -9.09
C ALA A 58 42.14 0.62 -7.84
N HIS A 59 42.58 1.16 -6.70
CA HIS A 59 42.59 0.46 -5.40
C HIS A 59 41.31 0.68 -4.58
N GLY A 60 40.31 1.38 -5.12
CA GLY A 60 39.05 1.70 -4.41
C GLY A 60 39.20 2.76 -3.31
N ALA A 61 40.33 3.47 -3.25
CA ALA A 61 40.58 4.57 -2.32
C ALA A 61 39.98 5.89 -2.85
N TYR A 62 38.67 5.89 -3.09
CA TYR A 62 37.99 6.97 -3.81
C TYR A 62 38.09 8.36 -3.14
N SER A 63 38.05 8.43 -1.82
CA SER A 63 38.24 9.72 -1.12
C SER A 63 39.61 10.33 -1.38
N GLN A 64 40.65 9.49 -1.41
CA GLN A 64 42.02 9.91 -1.73
C GLN A 64 42.15 10.30 -3.20
N ALA A 65 41.57 9.51 -4.10
CA ALA A 65 41.53 9.81 -5.53
C ALA A 65 40.88 11.18 -5.81
N LEU A 66 39.71 11.46 -5.20
CA LEU A 66 39.03 12.75 -5.33
C LEU A 66 39.89 13.93 -4.82
N SER A 67 40.59 13.75 -3.69
CA SER A 67 41.52 14.76 -3.18
C SER A 67 42.68 15.03 -4.15
N GLN A 68 43.19 13.98 -4.80
CA GLN A 68 44.28 14.10 -5.77
C GLN A 68 43.79 14.76 -7.06
N TYR A 69 42.63 14.36 -7.60
CA TYR A 69 42.01 15.04 -8.76
C TYR A 69 41.68 16.51 -8.48
N ALA A 70 41.16 16.85 -7.30
CA ALA A 70 40.92 18.24 -6.90
C ALA A 70 42.23 19.06 -6.87
N THR A 71 43.34 18.44 -6.46
CA THR A 71 44.67 19.07 -6.51
C THR A 71 45.09 19.35 -7.95
N VAL A 72 44.92 18.39 -8.85
CA VAL A 72 45.20 18.58 -10.30
C VAL A 72 44.35 19.72 -10.87
N ALA A 73 43.04 19.72 -10.60
CA ALA A 73 42.13 20.76 -11.06
C ALA A 73 42.52 22.15 -10.52
N SER A 74 42.99 22.25 -9.27
CA SER A 74 43.42 23.53 -8.69
C SER A 74 44.70 24.09 -9.33
N VAL A 75 45.64 23.22 -9.73
CA VAL A 75 46.92 23.61 -10.35
C VAL A 75 46.74 23.88 -11.84
N ALA A 76 45.97 23.04 -12.54
CA ALA A 76 45.76 23.09 -13.98
C ALA A 76 44.60 24.04 -14.41
N GLY A 77 43.65 24.31 -13.52
CA GLY A 77 42.49 25.18 -13.77
C GLY A 77 42.77 26.68 -13.62
N ASN A 78 44.01 27.09 -13.35
CA ASN A 78 44.39 28.50 -13.34
C ASN A 78 44.33 29.07 -14.77
N PRO A 79 43.61 30.18 -15.04
CA PRO A 79 43.50 30.78 -16.38
C PRO A 79 44.84 31.07 -17.06
N LEU A 80 45.88 31.36 -16.26
CA LEU A 80 47.24 31.63 -16.75
C LEU A 80 48.00 30.35 -17.16
N ALA A 81 47.59 29.19 -16.65
CA ALA A 81 48.21 27.89 -16.92
C ALA A 81 47.39 27.01 -17.89
N HIS A 82 46.14 27.39 -18.15
CA HIS A 82 45.22 26.67 -19.03
C HIS A 82 45.77 26.37 -20.44
N PRO A 83 46.53 27.26 -21.11
CA PRO A 83 47.11 26.96 -22.43
C PRO A 83 48.14 25.81 -22.43
N LEU A 84 48.67 25.42 -21.27
CA LEU A 84 49.72 24.40 -21.12
C LEU A 84 49.24 23.18 -20.32
N LEU A 85 48.26 23.35 -19.44
CA LEU A 85 47.76 22.32 -18.52
C LEU A 85 46.29 21.94 -18.77
N GLY A 86 45.62 22.53 -19.76
CA GLY A 86 44.20 22.31 -20.04
C GLY A 86 43.83 20.83 -20.15
N GLU A 87 44.64 20.03 -20.85
CA GLU A 87 44.43 18.58 -20.97
C GLU A 87 44.45 17.86 -19.60
N LEU A 88 45.35 18.25 -18.69
CA LEU A 88 45.41 17.66 -17.35
C LEU A 88 44.20 18.08 -16.49
N ALA A 89 43.70 19.31 -16.67
CA ALA A 89 42.47 19.77 -16.01
C ALA A 89 41.26 18.97 -16.52
N ASP A 90 41.15 18.76 -17.84
CA ASP A 90 40.08 17.98 -18.45
C ASP A 90 40.14 16.51 -17.99
N GLN A 91 41.34 15.90 -17.96
CA GLN A 91 41.54 14.54 -17.45
C GLN A 91 41.17 14.43 -15.97
N ALA A 92 41.50 15.44 -15.15
CA ALA A 92 41.11 15.44 -13.74
C ALA A 92 39.60 15.62 -13.55
N HIS A 93 38.94 16.41 -14.40
CA HIS A 93 37.49 16.56 -14.38
C HIS A 93 36.77 15.26 -14.77
N ILE A 94 37.25 14.59 -15.82
CA ILE A 94 36.77 13.26 -16.24
C ILE A 94 36.99 12.23 -15.12
N GLY A 95 38.21 12.17 -14.56
CA GLY A 95 38.55 11.24 -13.47
C GLY A 95 37.74 11.50 -12.20
N THR A 96 37.43 12.76 -11.88
CA THR A 96 36.55 13.09 -10.74
C THR A 96 35.14 12.51 -10.95
N ALA A 97 34.58 12.66 -12.15
CA ALA A 97 33.27 12.10 -12.48
C ALA A 97 33.29 10.56 -12.45
N GLU A 98 34.35 9.94 -12.98
CA GLU A 98 34.59 8.49 -12.93
C GLU A 98 34.66 7.97 -11.49
N THR A 99 35.46 8.61 -10.63
CA THR A 99 35.60 8.22 -9.23
C THR A 99 34.27 8.27 -8.49
N HIS A 100 33.49 9.34 -8.69
CA HIS A 100 32.15 9.44 -8.11
C HIS A 100 31.22 8.33 -8.60
N PHE A 101 31.28 7.99 -9.90
CA PHE A 101 30.52 6.89 -10.46
C PHE A 101 30.92 5.54 -9.83
N LEU A 102 32.21 5.21 -9.85
CA LEU A 102 32.74 3.95 -9.32
C LEU A 102 32.45 3.79 -7.82
N TRP A 103 32.63 4.87 -7.06
CA TRP A 103 32.30 4.87 -5.64
C TRP A 103 30.81 4.62 -5.40
N GLY A 104 29.94 5.30 -6.15
CA GLY A 104 28.50 5.08 -6.09
C GLY A 104 28.12 3.63 -6.37
N VAL A 105 28.65 3.04 -7.45
CA VAL A 105 28.42 1.63 -7.80
C VAL A 105 28.88 0.69 -6.67
N GLN A 106 30.06 0.91 -6.09
CA GLN A 106 30.55 0.11 -4.96
C GLN A 106 29.67 0.26 -3.71
N LEU A 107 29.16 1.46 -3.42
CA LEU A 107 28.25 1.69 -2.30
C LEU A 107 26.90 0.99 -2.51
N THR A 108 26.38 0.94 -3.74
CA THR A 108 25.18 0.15 -4.08
C THR A 108 25.37 -1.32 -3.73
N GLN A 109 26.52 -1.89 -4.10
CA GLN A 109 26.85 -3.29 -3.80
C GLN A 109 26.97 -3.55 -2.28
N GLN A 110 27.38 -2.53 -1.51
CA GLN A 110 27.44 -2.58 -0.04
C GLN A 110 26.07 -2.35 0.64
N GLY A 111 24.99 -2.09 -0.12
CA GLY A 111 23.68 -1.73 0.43
C GLY A 111 23.61 -0.32 1.02
N LYS A 112 24.64 0.50 0.80
CA LYS A 112 24.75 1.88 1.27
C LYS A 112 24.06 2.85 0.31
N TYR A 113 22.75 2.67 0.17
CA TYR A 113 21.98 3.27 -0.93
C TYR A 113 21.95 4.80 -0.91
N THR A 114 21.85 5.42 0.27
CA THR A 114 21.81 6.89 0.39
C THR A 114 23.15 7.52 0.01
N GLU A 115 24.26 6.96 0.48
CA GLU A 115 25.59 7.44 0.08
C GLU A 115 25.84 7.20 -1.42
N SER A 116 25.43 6.04 -1.93
CA SER A 116 25.51 5.72 -3.37
C SER A 116 24.78 6.76 -4.22
N GLU A 117 23.53 7.09 -3.89
CA GLU A 117 22.74 8.08 -4.62
C GLU A 117 23.47 9.43 -4.71
N ALA A 118 24.08 9.89 -3.61
CA ALA A 118 24.82 11.14 -3.58
C ALA A 118 26.03 11.13 -4.53
N GLN A 119 26.80 10.03 -4.54
CA GLN A 119 27.95 9.87 -5.42
C GLN A 119 27.53 9.83 -6.90
N LEU A 120 26.54 9.00 -7.24
CA LEU A 120 26.06 8.86 -8.63
C LEU A 120 25.45 10.16 -9.16
N ARG A 121 24.67 10.88 -8.33
CA ARG A 121 24.15 12.21 -8.73
C ARG A 121 25.25 13.23 -8.96
N THR A 122 26.37 13.13 -8.25
CA THR A 122 27.52 14.01 -8.47
C THR A 122 28.18 13.70 -9.81
N ALA A 123 28.35 12.43 -10.16
CA ALA A 123 28.82 12.02 -11.49
C ALA A 123 27.90 12.53 -12.62
N VAL A 124 26.57 12.47 -12.43
CA VAL A 124 25.59 12.99 -13.40
C VAL A 124 25.70 14.51 -13.57
N ARG A 125 25.99 15.24 -12.50
CA ARG A 125 26.12 16.71 -12.51
C ARG A 125 27.49 17.21 -12.98
N SER A 126 28.39 16.32 -13.39
CA SER A 126 29.72 16.68 -13.89
C SER A 126 29.70 17.54 -15.17
N GLY A 127 28.57 17.57 -15.90
CA GLY A 127 28.47 18.23 -17.20
C GLY A 127 29.06 17.44 -18.37
N LEU A 128 29.56 16.23 -18.10
CA LEU A 128 30.10 15.32 -19.11
C LEU A 128 29.00 14.35 -19.57
N THR A 129 28.67 14.38 -20.87
CA THR A 129 27.55 13.62 -21.43
C THR A 129 27.65 12.11 -21.20
N ASP A 130 28.84 11.51 -21.32
CA ASP A 130 29.04 10.07 -21.09
C ASP A 130 28.76 9.70 -19.62
N TRP A 131 29.26 10.49 -18.68
CA TRP A 131 29.03 10.26 -17.25
C TRP A 131 27.61 10.58 -16.80
N ALA A 132 26.93 11.53 -17.43
CA ALA A 132 25.50 11.73 -17.23
C ALA A 132 24.70 10.49 -17.64
N SER A 133 25.01 9.90 -18.80
CA SER A 133 24.38 8.67 -19.28
C SER A 133 24.64 7.48 -18.35
N ARG A 134 25.92 7.20 -18.05
CA ARG A 134 26.32 6.09 -17.16
C ARG A 134 25.79 6.27 -15.74
N GLY A 135 25.85 7.49 -15.21
CA GLY A 135 25.36 7.81 -13.88
C GLY A 135 23.84 7.66 -13.76
N ASN A 136 23.07 8.04 -14.78
CA ASN A 136 21.63 7.80 -14.81
C ASN A 136 21.32 6.29 -14.86
N ALA A 137 22.01 5.52 -15.72
CA ALA A 137 21.86 4.07 -15.74
C ALA A 137 22.15 3.42 -14.37
N ALA A 138 23.25 3.82 -13.72
CA ALA A 138 23.60 3.33 -12.39
C ALA A 138 22.61 3.80 -11.29
N LEU A 139 22.00 4.98 -11.42
CA LEU A 139 20.92 5.42 -10.53
C LEU A 139 19.67 4.54 -10.70
N ALA A 140 19.34 4.16 -11.94
CA ALA A 140 18.24 3.25 -12.21
C ALA A 140 18.48 1.87 -11.57
N ASP A 141 19.70 1.31 -11.73
CA ASP A 141 20.11 0.05 -11.06
C ASP A 141 20.08 0.16 -9.53
N LEU A 142 20.56 1.28 -8.99
CA LEU A 142 20.52 1.59 -7.56
C LEU A 142 19.08 1.56 -7.04
N PHE A 143 18.15 2.26 -7.70
CA PHE A 143 16.76 2.34 -7.24
C PHE A 143 16.04 1.00 -7.36
N ASN A 144 16.32 0.22 -8.41
CA ASN A 144 15.80 -1.15 -8.54
C ASN A 144 16.29 -2.03 -7.38
N THR A 145 17.60 -2.01 -7.09
CA THR A 145 18.22 -2.81 -6.01
C THR A 145 17.75 -2.36 -4.62
N TRP A 146 17.63 -1.05 -4.40
CA TRP A 146 17.13 -0.50 -3.14
C TRP A 146 15.67 -0.88 -2.91
N GLY A 147 14.83 -0.79 -3.97
CA GLY A 147 13.44 -1.25 -3.94
C GLY A 147 13.33 -2.72 -3.51
N GLN A 148 14.11 -3.60 -4.11
CA GLN A 148 14.17 -5.03 -3.76
C GLN A 148 14.52 -5.25 -2.28
N SER A 149 15.56 -4.56 -1.78
CA SER A 149 16.03 -4.67 -0.39
C SER A 149 14.98 -4.19 0.62
N LEU A 150 14.28 -3.09 0.31
CA LEU A 150 13.20 -2.56 1.15
C LEU A 150 12.01 -3.52 1.21
N VAL A 151 11.61 -4.09 0.07
CA VAL A 151 10.52 -5.08 0.00
C VAL A 151 10.89 -6.34 0.79
N ALA A 152 12.12 -6.85 0.65
CA ALA A 152 12.61 -7.98 1.43
C ALA A 152 12.59 -7.71 2.95
N SER A 153 12.79 -6.45 3.34
CA SER A 153 12.72 -5.99 4.73
C SER A 153 11.30 -5.59 5.17
N LYS A 154 10.27 -5.89 4.37
CA LYS A 154 8.84 -5.54 4.59
C LYS A 154 8.54 -4.03 4.64
N HIS A 155 9.44 -3.20 4.15
CA HIS A 155 9.20 -1.77 3.93
C HIS A 155 8.56 -1.53 2.55
N PHE A 156 7.38 -2.11 2.34
CA PHE A 156 6.74 -2.23 1.02
C PHE A 156 6.51 -0.88 0.33
N GLN A 157 5.90 0.10 1.03
CA GLN A 157 5.62 1.42 0.45
C GLN A 157 6.91 2.12 0.00
N ALA A 158 7.93 2.15 0.86
CA ALA A 158 9.22 2.74 0.52
C ALA A 158 9.88 2.01 -0.66
N GLY A 159 9.78 0.67 -0.71
CA GLY A 159 10.28 -0.11 -1.84
C GLY A 159 9.59 0.22 -3.16
N ILE A 160 8.25 0.32 -3.15
CA ILE A 160 7.45 0.76 -4.31
C ILE A 160 7.87 2.15 -4.77
N ASP A 161 8.07 3.08 -3.85
CA ASP A 161 8.51 4.44 -4.17
C ASP A 161 9.92 4.47 -4.79
N LYS A 162 10.80 3.53 -4.42
CA LYS A 162 12.11 3.38 -5.06
C LYS A 162 12.00 2.77 -6.45
N TYR A 163 11.21 1.72 -6.65
CA TYR A 163 10.97 1.18 -7.99
C TYR A 163 10.41 2.22 -8.96
N ARG A 164 9.49 3.08 -8.51
CA ARG A 164 8.93 4.16 -9.35
C ARG A 164 9.99 5.18 -9.80
N GLN A 165 11.10 5.33 -9.09
CA GLN A 165 12.20 6.21 -9.51
C GLN A 165 13.02 5.64 -10.67
N VAL A 166 12.98 4.32 -10.92
CA VAL A 166 13.75 3.71 -12.02
C VAL A 166 13.39 4.33 -13.37
N ALA A 167 12.10 4.52 -13.65
CA ALA A 167 11.62 5.10 -14.91
C ALA A 167 12.10 6.55 -15.15
N VAL A 168 12.49 7.28 -14.10
CA VAL A 168 13.06 8.64 -14.22
C VAL A 168 14.47 8.61 -14.79
N PHE A 169 15.24 7.54 -14.50
CA PHE A 169 16.66 7.43 -14.84
C PHE A 169 16.96 6.40 -15.94
N ASP A 170 15.98 5.55 -16.29
CA ASP A 170 16.03 4.62 -17.42
C ASP A 170 14.88 4.87 -18.41
N PRO A 171 14.92 5.98 -19.18
CA PRO A 171 13.88 6.27 -20.17
C PRO A 171 13.87 5.28 -21.34
N THR A 172 14.97 4.54 -21.53
CA THR A 172 15.09 3.48 -22.54
C THR A 172 14.34 2.20 -22.14
N GLY A 173 14.02 2.03 -20.85
CA GLY A 173 13.24 0.91 -20.34
C GLY A 173 14.00 -0.42 -20.27
N ASN A 174 15.33 -0.38 -20.13
CA ASN A 174 16.17 -1.57 -19.98
C ASN A 174 15.79 -2.38 -18.72
N LEU A 175 15.38 -1.70 -17.65
CA LEU A 175 15.00 -2.27 -16.37
C LEU A 175 13.49 -2.39 -16.19
N THR A 176 12.67 -1.99 -17.17
CA THR A 176 11.20 -2.01 -17.04
C THR A 176 10.69 -3.38 -16.63
N ALA A 177 11.12 -4.44 -17.31
CA ALA A 177 10.68 -5.81 -16.99
C ALA A 177 11.05 -6.24 -15.57
N SER A 178 12.28 -5.96 -15.11
CA SER A 178 12.72 -6.28 -13.74
C SER A 178 11.99 -5.43 -12.70
N THR A 179 11.73 -4.16 -13.00
CA THR A 179 11.07 -3.21 -12.10
C THR A 179 9.60 -3.56 -11.95
N ASP A 180 8.93 -3.89 -13.05
CA ASP A 180 7.53 -4.33 -13.05
C ASP A 180 7.36 -5.64 -12.29
N ALA A 181 8.28 -6.60 -12.46
CA ALA A 181 8.29 -7.83 -11.67
C ALA A 181 8.47 -7.53 -10.16
N GLY A 182 9.37 -6.60 -9.82
CA GLY A 182 9.58 -6.14 -8.44
C GLY A 182 8.36 -5.44 -7.85
N LEU A 183 7.69 -4.58 -8.61
CA LEU A 183 6.46 -3.90 -8.20
C LEU A 183 5.29 -4.87 -8.03
N ALA A 184 5.11 -5.82 -8.94
CA ALA A 184 4.11 -6.88 -8.80
C ALA A 184 4.33 -7.70 -7.53
N THR A 185 5.57 -8.11 -7.27
CA THR A 185 5.96 -8.78 -6.02
C THR A 185 5.65 -7.92 -4.80
N ALA A 186 6.03 -6.63 -4.83
CA ALA A 186 5.80 -5.72 -3.73
C ALA A 186 4.31 -5.55 -3.42
N TYR A 187 3.46 -5.37 -4.43
CA TYR A 187 2.01 -5.22 -4.27
C TYR A 187 1.40 -6.48 -3.66
N ALA A 188 1.78 -7.66 -4.17
CA ALA A 188 1.29 -8.95 -3.65
C ALA A 188 1.69 -9.17 -2.18
N LEU A 189 2.95 -8.90 -1.83
CA LEU A 189 3.44 -9.03 -0.45
C LEU A 189 2.81 -8.00 0.48
N PHE A 190 2.56 -6.78 0.00
CA PHE A 190 1.90 -5.76 0.82
C PHE A 190 0.44 -6.13 1.11
N ALA A 191 -0.28 -6.66 0.12
CA ALA A 191 -1.62 -7.22 0.34
C ALA A 191 -1.60 -8.34 1.39
N GLN A 192 -0.66 -9.28 1.30
CA GLN A 192 -0.49 -10.35 2.28
C GLN A 192 -0.14 -9.83 3.68
N TRP A 193 0.64 -8.75 3.78
CA TRP A 193 0.97 -8.13 5.06
C TRP A 193 -0.27 -7.57 5.76
N TYR A 194 -1.22 -6.97 5.03
CA TYR A 194 -2.50 -6.54 5.60
C TYR A 194 -3.35 -7.71 6.11
N LEU A 195 -3.25 -8.88 5.47
CA LEU A 195 -3.89 -10.11 5.93
C LEU A 195 -3.28 -10.70 7.20
N GLN A 196 -2.08 -10.27 7.59
CA GLN A 196 -1.39 -10.70 8.81
C GLN A 196 -1.61 -9.75 9.99
N GLN A 197 -2.30 -8.61 9.80
CA GLN A 197 -2.56 -7.65 10.86
C GLN A 197 -3.61 -8.17 11.86
N GLN A 198 -3.59 -7.60 13.06
CA GLN A 198 -4.59 -7.86 14.10
C GLN A 198 -5.22 -6.54 14.56
N PRO A 199 -6.51 -6.27 14.25
CA PRO A 199 -7.39 -7.07 13.41
C PRO A 199 -6.95 -7.11 11.93
N ILE A 200 -7.38 -8.13 11.19
CA ILE A 200 -7.09 -8.26 9.75
C ILE A 200 -7.71 -7.09 8.98
N ASP A 201 -6.92 -6.44 8.13
CA ASP A 201 -7.34 -5.30 7.32
C ASP A 201 -7.69 -5.74 5.89
N TYR A 202 -8.88 -6.33 5.75
CA TYR A 202 -9.39 -6.75 4.46
C TYR A 202 -9.50 -5.63 3.42
N PRO A 203 -10.02 -4.42 3.74
CA PRO A 203 -10.11 -3.33 2.77
C PRO A 203 -8.76 -3.00 2.10
N ASN A 204 -7.70 -2.82 2.89
CA ASN A 204 -6.39 -2.51 2.33
C ASN A 204 -5.80 -3.70 1.56
N ALA A 205 -5.95 -4.94 2.07
CA ALA A 205 -5.50 -6.13 1.35
C ALA A 205 -6.14 -6.25 -0.04
N LEU A 206 -7.46 -6.04 -0.13
CA LEU A 206 -8.22 -6.08 -1.39
C LEU A 206 -7.74 -4.98 -2.34
N THR A 207 -7.59 -3.74 -1.86
CA THR A 207 -7.08 -2.62 -2.67
C THR A 207 -5.71 -2.94 -3.30
N TRP A 208 -4.79 -3.54 -2.56
CA TRP A 208 -3.47 -3.88 -3.10
C TRP A 208 -3.51 -5.03 -4.12
N TYR A 209 -4.37 -6.03 -3.92
CA TYR A 209 -4.59 -7.06 -4.93
C TYR A 209 -5.28 -6.51 -6.19
N GLU A 210 -6.26 -5.63 -6.06
CA GLU A 210 -6.92 -4.96 -7.19
C GLU A 210 -5.92 -4.12 -7.98
N ASN A 211 -5.08 -3.34 -7.30
CA ASN A 211 -4.01 -2.57 -7.93
C ASN A 211 -3.00 -3.49 -8.63
N LEU A 212 -2.67 -4.66 -8.06
CA LEU A 212 -1.80 -5.65 -8.71
C LEU A 212 -2.41 -6.16 -10.02
N LEU A 213 -3.70 -6.51 -10.02
CA LEU A 213 -4.41 -6.97 -11.22
C LEU A 213 -4.55 -5.87 -12.27
N LYS A 214 -4.72 -4.61 -11.84
CA LYS A 214 -4.87 -3.45 -12.72
C LYS A 214 -3.54 -3.04 -13.36
N ASP A 215 -2.51 -2.86 -12.55
CA ASP A 215 -1.24 -2.26 -12.98
C ASP A 215 -0.30 -3.32 -13.58
N TYR A 216 -0.38 -4.58 -13.13
CA TYR A 216 0.50 -5.69 -13.57
C TYR A 216 -0.25 -6.98 -13.94
N PRO A 217 -1.29 -6.94 -14.81
CA PRO A 217 -2.15 -8.09 -15.11
C PRO A 217 -1.43 -9.33 -15.66
N GLY A 218 -0.29 -9.13 -16.33
CA GLY A 218 0.49 -10.21 -16.93
C GLY A 218 1.41 -10.98 -15.96
N SER A 219 1.65 -10.41 -14.77
CA SER A 219 2.58 -10.94 -13.77
C SER A 219 2.13 -12.29 -13.22
N LEU A 220 3.09 -13.07 -12.71
CA LEU A 220 2.79 -14.36 -12.07
C LEU A 220 1.98 -14.14 -10.79
N GLU A 221 2.29 -13.07 -10.07
CA GLU A 221 1.62 -12.62 -8.85
C GLU A 221 0.16 -12.25 -9.12
N ALA A 222 -0.12 -11.48 -10.18
CA ALA A 222 -1.50 -11.13 -10.55
C ALA A 222 -2.31 -12.37 -10.94
N LYS A 223 -1.72 -13.29 -11.71
CA LYS A 223 -2.37 -14.55 -12.08
C LYS A 223 -2.66 -15.42 -10.85
N ALA A 224 -1.70 -15.54 -9.93
CA ALA A 224 -1.89 -16.28 -8.68
C ALA A 224 -2.95 -15.62 -7.78
N ALA A 225 -2.96 -14.29 -7.70
CA ALA A 225 -3.95 -13.53 -6.94
C ALA A 225 -5.35 -13.72 -7.53
N GLN A 226 -5.51 -13.60 -8.85
CA GLN A 226 -6.77 -13.79 -9.55
C GLN A 226 -7.31 -15.22 -9.40
N ALA A 227 -6.42 -16.22 -9.46
CA ALA A 227 -6.81 -17.62 -9.36
C ALA A 227 -7.25 -18.04 -7.94
N SER A 228 -6.69 -17.41 -6.90
CA SER A 228 -6.92 -17.87 -5.52
C SER A 228 -6.95 -16.76 -4.47
N ALA A 229 -5.89 -15.94 -4.36
CA ALA A 229 -5.71 -15.07 -3.19
C ALA A 229 -6.81 -14.00 -3.05
N LEU A 230 -7.20 -13.36 -4.16
CA LEU A 230 -8.24 -12.33 -4.16
C LEU A 230 -9.64 -12.93 -3.92
N PRO A 231 -10.06 -14.01 -4.62
CA PRO A 231 -11.30 -14.72 -4.29
C PRO A 231 -11.39 -15.16 -2.82
N GLN A 232 -10.30 -15.73 -2.29
CA GLN A 232 -10.24 -16.15 -0.89
C GLN A 232 -10.37 -14.95 0.06
N THR A 233 -9.69 -13.85 -0.25
CA THR A 233 -9.72 -12.63 0.56
C THR A 233 -11.12 -12.02 0.61
N LEU A 234 -11.82 -11.95 -0.55
CA LEU A 234 -13.21 -11.48 -0.61
C LEU A 234 -14.15 -12.34 0.23
N TYR A 235 -14.02 -13.67 0.16
CA TYR A 235 -14.84 -14.58 0.96
C TYR A 235 -14.61 -14.37 2.47
N ASN A 236 -13.35 -14.35 2.88
CA ASN A 236 -12.97 -14.17 4.28
C ASN A 236 -13.37 -12.79 4.81
N ALA A 237 -13.24 -11.74 3.99
CA ALA A 237 -13.74 -10.40 4.31
C ALA A 237 -15.25 -10.43 4.54
N GLY A 238 -15.98 -11.11 3.64
CA GLY A 238 -17.43 -11.31 3.78
C GLY A 238 -17.80 -11.95 5.12
N LEU A 239 -17.14 -13.05 5.50
CA LEU A 239 -17.37 -13.71 6.79
C LEU A 239 -17.06 -12.80 7.98
N ALA A 240 -15.93 -12.08 7.94
CA ALA A 240 -15.54 -11.15 9.00
C ALA A 240 -16.54 -10.00 9.14
N PHE A 241 -17.05 -9.47 8.03
CA PHE A 241 -18.06 -8.42 8.05
C PHE A 241 -19.39 -8.90 8.63
N VAL A 242 -19.81 -10.15 8.38
CA VAL A 242 -20.98 -10.74 9.06
C VAL A 242 -20.78 -10.76 10.58
N GLN A 243 -19.61 -11.20 11.06
CA GLN A 243 -19.31 -11.22 12.50
C GLN A 243 -19.31 -9.83 13.13
N GLN A 244 -18.96 -8.80 12.35
CA GLN A 244 -19.02 -7.39 12.76
C GLN A 244 -20.39 -6.74 12.56
N MET A 245 -21.42 -7.50 12.14
CA MET A 245 -22.76 -7.00 11.79
C MET A 245 -22.77 -5.98 10.64
N ARG A 246 -21.71 -5.95 9.82
CA ARG A 246 -21.55 -5.08 8.64
C ARG A 246 -22.12 -5.77 7.39
N TYR A 247 -23.41 -6.08 7.43
CA TYR A 247 -24.05 -6.97 6.46
C TYR A 247 -23.99 -6.48 5.01
N GLN A 248 -24.10 -5.17 4.78
CA GLN A 248 -23.99 -4.62 3.43
C GLN A 248 -22.62 -4.90 2.82
N GLN A 249 -21.54 -4.64 3.57
CA GLN A 249 -20.18 -4.89 3.10
C GLN A 249 -19.91 -6.39 2.91
N ALA A 250 -20.51 -7.24 3.76
CA ALA A 250 -20.45 -8.68 3.56
C ALA A 250 -21.09 -9.11 2.24
N ARG A 251 -22.27 -8.57 1.93
CA ARG A 251 -22.98 -8.83 0.67
C ARG A 251 -22.21 -8.33 -0.52
N ASP A 252 -21.65 -7.13 -0.45
CA ASP A 252 -20.87 -6.53 -1.53
C ASP A 252 -19.65 -7.40 -1.84
N ALA A 253 -18.85 -7.77 -0.83
CA ALA A 253 -17.66 -8.61 -1.01
C ALA A 253 -18.01 -10.01 -1.57
N MET A 254 -19.05 -10.66 -1.05
CA MET A 254 -19.45 -11.99 -1.54
C MET A 254 -20.08 -11.91 -2.94
N SER A 255 -20.82 -10.85 -3.25
CA SER A 255 -21.45 -10.67 -4.57
C SER A 255 -20.41 -10.33 -5.63
N GLU A 256 -19.41 -9.52 -5.28
CA GLU A 256 -18.24 -9.28 -6.12
C GLU A 256 -17.50 -10.58 -6.43
N LEU A 257 -17.24 -11.39 -5.40
CA LEU A 257 -16.62 -12.70 -5.56
C LEU A 257 -17.38 -13.60 -6.54
N VAL A 258 -18.69 -13.72 -6.38
CA VAL A 258 -19.54 -14.53 -7.28
C VAL A 258 -19.54 -14.00 -8.70
N LYS A 259 -19.57 -12.66 -8.86
CA LYS A 259 -19.65 -12.01 -10.17
C LYS A 259 -18.32 -12.09 -10.94
N ASN A 260 -17.21 -11.80 -10.28
CA ASN A 260 -15.92 -11.57 -10.92
C ASN A 260 -15.05 -12.84 -10.95
N TYR A 261 -15.30 -13.80 -10.06
CA TYR A 261 -14.50 -15.05 -9.96
C TYR A 261 -15.39 -16.31 -9.95
N PRO A 262 -16.38 -16.44 -10.86
CA PRO A 262 -17.44 -17.45 -10.78
C PRO A 262 -16.93 -18.91 -10.87
N SER A 263 -15.76 -19.14 -11.46
CA SER A 263 -15.16 -20.48 -11.61
C SER A 263 -14.42 -20.97 -10.36
N THR A 264 -14.25 -20.13 -9.34
CA THR A 264 -13.52 -20.49 -8.12
C THR A 264 -14.39 -21.25 -7.13
N SER A 265 -13.78 -22.11 -6.32
CA SER A 265 -14.48 -22.77 -5.20
C SER A 265 -15.00 -21.76 -4.18
N TRP A 266 -14.27 -20.65 -3.97
CA TRP A 266 -14.68 -19.54 -3.11
C TRP A 266 -15.97 -18.88 -3.61
N ALA A 267 -16.14 -18.67 -4.92
CA ALA A 267 -17.39 -18.18 -5.48
C ALA A 267 -18.55 -19.14 -5.24
N THR A 268 -18.32 -20.45 -5.31
CA THR A 268 -19.35 -21.45 -4.96
C THR A 268 -19.77 -21.31 -3.49
N GLN A 269 -18.81 -21.16 -2.58
CA GLN A 269 -19.09 -20.96 -1.15
C GLN A 269 -19.82 -19.63 -0.88
N ALA A 270 -19.38 -18.53 -1.49
CA ALA A 270 -20.03 -17.22 -1.38
C ALA A 270 -21.47 -17.25 -1.92
N ALA A 271 -21.69 -17.91 -3.06
CA ALA A 271 -23.01 -18.05 -3.65
C ALA A 271 -23.93 -18.93 -2.79
N ALA A 272 -23.39 -19.92 -2.08
CA ALA A 272 -24.14 -20.69 -1.10
C ALA A 272 -24.50 -19.85 0.13
N ALA A 273 -23.54 -19.08 0.66
CA ALA A 273 -23.76 -18.18 1.80
C ALA A 273 -24.82 -17.11 1.50
N LEU A 274 -24.79 -16.52 0.30
CA LEU A 274 -25.78 -15.52 -0.15
C LEU A 274 -27.19 -16.10 -0.34
N ARG A 275 -27.33 -17.42 -0.52
CA ARG A 275 -28.64 -18.09 -0.65
C ARG A 275 -29.10 -18.80 0.63
N ALA A 276 -28.22 -18.92 1.62
CA ALA A 276 -28.51 -19.63 2.86
C ALA A 276 -29.68 -18.97 3.59
N ASN A 277 -30.53 -19.80 4.19
CA ASN A 277 -31.67 -19.32 4.96
C ASN A 277 -31.20 -18.40 6.10
N GLN A 278 -31.89 -17.27 6.24
CA GLN A 278 -31.66 -16.33 7.32
C GLN A 278 -32.68 -16.56 8.43
N PRO A 279 -32.30 -16.30 9.69
CA PRO A 279 -33.25 -16.24 10.78
C PRO A 279 -34.15 -15.03 10.58
N LEU A 280 -35.47 -15.27 10.48
CA LEU A 280 -36.50 -14.27 10.63
C LEU A 280 -37.10 -14.42 12.02
N SER A 281 -37.19 -13.31 12.73
CA SER A 281 -38.02 -13.23 13.93
C SER A 281 -39.02 -12.10 13.81
N GLY A 282 -40.10 -12.20 14.55
CA GLY A 282 -41.05 -11.12 14.63
C GLY A 282 -42.00 -11.25 15.79
N GLN A 283 -42.87 -10.27 15.91
CA GLN A 283 -43.91 -10.23 16.93
C GLN A 283 -45.26 -9.98 16.27
N LEU A 284 -46.25 -10.79 16.63
CA LEU A 284 -47.64 -10.59 16.23
C LEU A 284 -48.37 -9.80 17.32
N ILE A 285 -48.96 -8.68 16.93
CA ILE A 285 -49.68 -7.78 17.84
C ILE A 285 -51.07 -7.43 17.29
N LEU A 286 -52.01 -7.14 18.18
CA LEU A 286 -53.27 -6.48 17.83
C LEU A 286 -53.01 -5.02 17.47
N SER A 287 -53.69 -4.48 16.43
CA SER A 287 -53.61 -3.06 16.06
C SER A 287 -54.59 -2.21 16.88
N ASP A 288 -54.58 -2.37 18.20
CA ASP A 288 -55.34 -1.55 19.15
C ASP A 288 -54.52 -0.34 19.65
N GLN A 289 -55.11 0.50 20.52
CA GLN A 289 -54.42 1.68 21.07
C GLN A 289 -53.14 1.33 21.87
N THR A 290 -53.01 0.07 22.29
CA THR A 290 -51.87 -0.47 23.04
C THR A 290 -51.46 -1.81 22.43
N PRO A 291 -50.35 -1.93 21.71
CA PRO A 291 -50.02 -3.11 20.91
C PRO A 291 -49.97 -4.39 21.77
N THR A 292 -51.06 -5.16 21.74
CA THR A 292 -51.22 -6.34 22.60
C THR A 292 -50.68 -7.58 21.89
N PRO A 293 -49.75 -8.35 22.48
CA PRO A 293 -49.22 -9.55 21.85
C PRO A 293 -50.27 -10.64 21.61
N VAL A 294 -50.21 -11.30 20.45
CA VAL A 294 -51.11 -12.39 20.07
C VAL A 294 -50.41 -13.74 20.27
N ALA A 295 -50.72 -14.41 21.38
CA ALA A 295 -50.13 -15.69 21.73
C ALA A 295 -50.73 -16.90 20.99
N ASN A 296 -49.96 -17.99 20.91
CA ASN A 296 -50.38 -19.32 20.42
C ASN A 296 -51.04 -19.29 19.03
N ARG A 297 -50.50 -18.46 18.15
CA ARG A 297 -51.06 -18.19 16.83
C ARG A 297 -50.18 -18.79 15.76
N LEU A 298 -50.78 -19.60 14.87
CA LEU A 298 -50.09 -20.09 13.69
C LEU A 298 -49.87 -18.92 12.71
N VAL A 299 -48.61 -18.71 12.35
CA VAL A 299 -48.14 -17.70 11.39
C VAL A 299 -47.62 -18.42 10.15
N ARG A 300 -47.94 -17.88 8.98
CA ARG A 300 -47.42 -18.32 7.68
C ARG A 300 -46.72 -17.18 6.99
N ILE A 301 -45.63 -17.50 6.32
CA ILE A 301 -44.88 -16.58 5.49
C ILE A 301 -44.81 -17.18 4.09
N ALA A 302 -45.52 -16.56 3.15
CA ALA A 302 -45.60 -16.99 1.76
C ALA A 302 -44.53 -16.29 0.92
N THR A 303 -43.75 -17.08 0.18
CA THR A 303 -42.69 -16.56 -0.72
C THR A 303 -43.22 -16.10 -2.08
N HIS A 304 -44.42 -16.56 -2.45
CA HIS A 304 -45.13 -16.14 -3.64
C HIS A 304 -46.56 -15.81 -3.26
N TRP A 305 -47.04 -14.66 -3.71
CA TRP A 305 -48.43 -14.26 -3.55
C TRP A 305 -48.77 -13.19 -4.59
N LYS A 306 -50.07 -13.01 -4.83
CA LYS A 306 -50.61 -11.94 -5.66
C LYS A 306 -51.97 -11.49 -5.14
N ILE A 307 -52.36 -10.27 -5.45
CA ILE A 307 -53.74 -9.81 -5.24
C ILE A 307 -54.62 -10.35 -6.35
N VAL A 308 -55.74 -10.98 -5.97
CA VAL A 308 -56.71 -11.52 -6.93
C VAL A 308 -58.01 -10.72 -6.96
N LYS A 309 -58.37 -10.08 -5.85
CA LYS A 309 -59.51 -9.16 -5.70
C LYS A 309 -59.20 -8.19 -4.54
N ALA A 310 -59.97 -7.11 -4.42
CA ALA A 310 -59.84 -6.21 -3.28
C ALA A 310 -59.86 -7.00 -1.95
N HIS A 311 -58.89 -6.75 -1.08
CA HIS A 311 -58.68 -7.42 0.21
C HIS A 311 -58.51 -8.95 0.15
N THR A 312 -58.17 -9.49 -1.03
CA THR A 312 -58.05 -10.93 -1.26
C THR A 312 -56.75 -11.25 -1.99
N TYR A 313 -55.96 -12.14 -1.39
CA TYR A 313 -54.70 -12.62 -1.97
C TYR A 313 -54.78 -14.11 -2.33
N ASP A 314 -53.91 -14.53 -3.23
CA ASP A 314 -53.63 -15.92 -3.57
C ASP A 314 -52.14 -16.15 -3.31
N ASP A 315 -51.82 -17.07 -2.41
CA ASP A 315 -50.46 -17.46 -2.01
C ASP A 315 -50.06 -18.84 -2.55
N SER A 316 -50.79 -19.36 -3.54
CA SER A 316 -50.43 -20.60 -4.23
C SER A 316 -49.22 -20.41 -5.15
N GLY A 317 -48.43 -21.47 -5.33
CA GLY A 317 -47.33 -21.50 -6.31
C GLY A 317 -45.92 -21.23 -5.76
N GLY A 318 -45.76 -21.09 -4.44
CA GLY A 318 -44.44 -20.99 -3.80
C GLY A 318 -44.35 -21.72 -2.46
N PRO A 319 -43.14 -21.92 -1.92
CA PRO A 319 -42.95 -22.40 -0.56
C PRO A 319 -43.65 -21.50 0.47
N ILE A 320 -44.32 -22.14 1.42
CA ILE A 320 -44.92 -21.49 2.59
C ILE A 320 -44.16 -21.99 3.83
N TYR A 321 -43.64 -21.04 4.59
CA TYR A 321 -42.98 -21.32 5.87
C TYR A 321 -43.98 -21.06 6.98
N SER A 322 -43.96 -21.87 8.04
CA SER A 322 -44.90 -21.73 9.14
C SER A 322 -44.22 -21.89 10.49
N THR A 323 -44.77 -21.21 11.48
CA THR A 323 -44.31 -21.20 12.87
C THR A 323 -45.47 -20.76 13.76
N SER A 324 -45.32 -20.87 15.07
CA SER A 324 -46.34 -20.39 16.02
C SER A 324 -45.77 -19.31 16.92
N THR A 325 -46.61 -18.38 17.33
CA THR A 325 -46.23 -17.37 18.32
C THR A 325 -46.16 -17.96 19.74
N ASP A 326 -45.19 -17.50 20.51
CA ASP A 326 -45.09 -17.79 21.95
C ASP A 326 -46.09 -16.96 22.78
N ALA A 327 -46.03 -17.07 24.11
CA ALA A 327 -46.90 -16.32 25.02
C ALA A 327 -46.76 -14.78 24.91
N SER A 328 -45.63 -14.31 24.39
CA SER A 328 -45.33 -12.89 24.17
C SER A 328 -45.57 -12.47 22.71
N GLY A 329 -46.25 -13.30 21.92
CA GLY A 329 -46.55 -13.05 20.52
C GLY A 329 -45.35 -13.18 19.58
N ASN A 330 -44.17 -13.61 20.07
CA ASN A 330 -42.98 -13.70 19.25
C ASN A 330 -42.98 -14.99 18.43
N PHE A 331 -42.51 -14.90 17.19
CA PHE A 331 -42.29 -16.04 16.32
C PHE A 331 -40.88 -16.03 15.73
N LYS A 332 -40.38 -17.22 15.39
CA LYS A 332 -39.08 -17.40 14.72
C LYS A 332 -39.22 -18.46 13.64
N VAL A 333 -38.56 -18.23 12.51
CA VAL A 333 -38.53 -19.13 11.36
C VAL A 333 -37.24 -18.90 10.55
N SER A 334 -36.76 -19.92 9.86
CA SER A 334 -35.58 -19.81 8.99
C SER A 334 -36.03 -19.89 7.53
N MET A 335 -35.63 -18.90 6.72
CA MET A 335 -36.19 -18.68 5.39
C MET A 335 -35.13 -18.18 4.40
N PRO A 336 -35.19 -18.52 3.11
CA PRO A 336 -34.26 -18.00 2.11
C PRO A 336 -34.37 -16.48 2.00
N PRO A 337 -33.30 -15.79 1.57
CA PRO A 337 -33.38 -14.38 1.24
C PRO A 337 -34.37 -14.11 0.11
N GLY A 338 -35.08 -12.98 0.19
CA GLY A 338 -36.07 -12.57 -0.78
C GLY A 338 -36.79 -11.30 -0.37
N GLN A 339 -37.63 -10.79 -1.27
CA GLN A 339 -38.38 -9.55 -1.06
C GLN A 339 -39.88 -9.84 -1.14
N ASN A 340 -40.66 -8.96 -0.52
CA ASN A 340 -42.12 -8.98 -0.57
C ASN A 340 -42.71 -10.31 -0.10
N TYR A 341 -42.15 -10.94 0.94
CA TYR A 341 -42.79 -12.11 1.53
C TYR A 341 -44.01 -11.68 2.32
N LEU A 342 -45.16 -12.33 2.12
CA LEU A 342 -46.40 -11.98 2.80
C LEU A 342 -46.51 -12.76 4.10
N VAL A 343 -46.70 -12.03 5.21
CA VAL A 343 -46.99 -12.62 6.51
C VAL A 343 -48.50 -12.66 6.75
N THR A 344 -48.99 -13.85 7.12
CA THR A 344 -50.39 -14.13 7.42
C THR A 344 -50.49 -14.90 8.73
N TRP A 345 -51.63 -14.82 9.40
CA TRP A 345 -51.88 -15.58 10.63
C TRP A 345 -53.25 -16.25 10.60
N TRP A 346 -53.38 -17.34 11.36
CA TRP A 346 -54.62 -18.09 11.45
C TRP A 346 -55.67 -17.36 12.27
N ASP A 347 -56.72 -16.84 11.64
CA ASP A 347 -57.88 -16.27 12.34
C ASP A 347 -58.86 -17.41 12.72
N PRO A 348 -59.10 -17.65 14.02
CA PRO A 348 -59.94 -18.77 14.45
C PRO A 348 -61.43 -18.47 14.21
N SER A 349 -61.82 -17.20 14.14
CA SER A 349 -63.20 -16.78 13.87
C SER A 349 -63.58 -17.02 12.41
N ARG A 350 -62.64 -16.74 11.50
CA ARG A 350 -62.82 -16.90 10.05
C ARG A 350 -62.38 -18.27 9.53
N LYS A 351 -61.70 -19.07 10.37
CA LYS A 351 -61.12 -20.38 10.02
C LYS A 351 -60.25 -20.32 8.76
N THR A 352 -59.47 -19.26 8.62
CA THR A 352 -58.59 -19.03 7.47
C THR A 352 -57.37 -18.21 7.86
N PHE A 353 -56.35 -18.20 7.00
CA PHE A 353 -55.25 -17.26 7.12
C PHE A 353 -55.68 -15.88 6.63
N VAL A 354 -55.27 -14.85 7.36
CA VAL A 354 -55.58 -13.46 7.04
C VAL A 354 -54.31 -12.60 7.12
N THR A 355 -54.38 -11.44 6.48
CA THR A 355 -53.39 -10.37 6.59
C THR A 355 -54.12 -9.03 6.67
N THR A 356 -53.41 -7.97 7.05
CA THR A 356 -53.95 -6.60 7.11
C THR A 356 -53.69 -5.89 5.79
N PHE A 357 -54.66 -5.11 5.33
CA PHE A 357 -54.59 -4.30 4.12
C PHE A 357 -54.64 -2.80 4.48
N LEU A 358 -53.77 -2.00 3.88
CA LEU A 358 -53.80 -0.53 3.96
C LEU A 358 -54.85 0.07 3.02
N SER A 359 -55.02 -0.57 1.87
CA SER A 359 -56.00 -0.25 0.83
C SER A 359 -56.37 -1.54 0.09
N ASP A 360 -57.32 -1.46 -0.85
CA ASP A 360 -57.87 -2.60 -1.59
C ASP A 360 -56.81 -3.61 -2.06
N ASN A 361 -55.60 -3.16 -2.45
CA ASN A 361 -54.58 -4.00 -3.07
C ASN A 361 -53.22 -3.96 -2.37
N VAL A 362 -53.10 -3.39 -1.17
CA VAL A 362 -51.80 -3.21 -0.50
C VAL A 362 -51.81 -3.88 0.87
N PRO A 363 -51.29 -5.11 1.00
CA PRO A 363 -51.10 -5.71 2.31
C PRO A 363 -49.93 -5.05 3.03
N VAL A 364 -50.09 -4.78 4.33
CA VAL A 364 -49.06 -4.09 5.13
C VAL A 364 -47.99 -5.02 5.69
N ASN A 365 -48.33 -6.29 5.90
CA ASN A 365 -47.43 -7.24 6.56
C ASN A 365 -46.54 -7.96 5.53
N GLN A 366 -45.68 -7.19 4.86
CA GLN A 366 -44.67 -7.70 3.95
C GLN A 366 -43.29 -7.64 4.61
N VAL A 367 -42.45 -8.64 4.34
CA VAL A 367 -41.07 -8.69 4.87
C VAL A 367 -40.07 -8.93 3.75
N THR A 368 -38.93 -8.24 3.87
CA THR A 368 -37.73 -8.48 3.07
C THR A 368 -36.68 -9.14 3.94
N ILE A 369 -36.10 -10.21 3.43
CA ILE A 369 -35.02 -10.95 4.07
C ILE A 369 -33.78 -10.75 3.22
N ASN A 370 -32.84 -9.94 3.70
CA ASN A 370 -31.59 -9.70 3.01
C ASN A 370 -30.61 -10.87 3.24
N PRO A 371 -29.77 -11.23 2.26
CA PRO A 371 -28.71 -12.20 2.47
C PRO A 371 -27.77 -11.78 3.62
N LEU A 372 -27.30 -12.77 4.37
CA LEU A 372 -26.31 -12.64 5.45
C LEU A 372 -26.77 -11.80 6.65
N GLU A 373 -28.05 -11.40 6.70
CA GLU A 373 -28.60 -10.47 7.68
C GLU A 373 -29.83 -11.09 8.34
N PRO A 374 -29.84 -11.26 9.68
CA PRO A 374 -31.04 -11.59 10.42
C PRO A 374 -32.15 -10.57 10.17
N ALA A 375 -33.37 -11.04 9.92
CA ALA A 375 -34.51 -10.19 9.68
C ALA A 375 -35.42 -10.11 10.93
N HIS A 376 -35.99 -8.93 11.14
CA HIS A 376 -36.92 -8.65 12.22
C HIS A 376 -38.17 -7.93 11.68
N THR A 377 -39.37 -8.35 12.08
CA THR A 377 -40.61 -7.69 11.66
C THR A 377 -41.66 -7.62 12.78
N THR A 378 -42.50 -6.59 12.75
CA THR A 378 -43.71 -6.52 13.60
C THR A 378 -44.93 -6.68 12.70
N VAL A 379 -45.78 -7.64 13.04
CA VAL A 379 -46.98 -7.99 12.28
C VAL A 379 -48.18 -7.48 13.05
N ALA A 380 -48.90 -6.52 12.48
CA ALA A 380 -50.05 -5.91 13.12
C ALA A 380 -51.34 -6.51 12.56
N THR A 381 -52.19 -7.06 13.43
CA THR A 381 -53.50 -7.60 13.05
C THR A 381 -54.55 -6.50 13.02
N SER A 382 -55.38 -6.45 11.98
CA SER A 382 -56.51 -5.52 11.88
C SER A 382 -57.56 -5.72 12.97
#